data_AF-A0A413PY48-F1
#
_entry.id   AF-A0A413PY48-F1
#
_cell.length_a   1.000
_cell.length_b   1.000
_cell.length_c   1.000
_cell.angle_alpha   90.00
_cell.angle_beta   90.00
_cell.angle_gamma   90.00
#
_symmetry.space_group_name_H-M   'P 1'
#
loop_
_entity.id
_entity.type
_entity.pdbx_description
1 polymer ?
#
loop_
_entity_poly.entity_id
_entity_poly.type
_entity_poly.pdbx_seq_one_letter_code
_entity_poly.pdbx_strand_id
1 'polypeptide(L)'
;MSNPQHVKINDVIQNLDPKIFKSKNQFIIDAIQFYIDNYGKETFVIKKKEKERAEYIRSEDIDDIKEEVIEAATNEARKEVIKLLGGVISGMNVGQPVIMQAANSEAQELTEDVMDDADVAGLAMGWMSKGD
;
A
#
# COMPACT_ATOMS: atom_id res chain seq x y z
N MET A 1 -17.15 8.82 -44.31
CA MET A 1 -17.32 10.29 -44.24
C MET A 1 -16.17 10.84 -43.42
N SER A 2 -15.27 11.62 -44.01
CA SER A 2 -14.07 12.11 -43.32
C SER A 2 -14.42 13.25 -42.37
N ASN A 3 -14.01 13.13 -41.10
CA ASN A 3 -14.15 14.21 -40.13
C ASN A 3 -13.39 15.46 -40.65
N PRO A 4 -14.05 16.62 -40.82
CA PRO A 4 -13.41 17.85 -41.32
C PRO A 4 -12.15 18.24 -40.55
N GLN A 5 -12.09 17.95 -39.25
CA GLN A 5 -10.90 18.22 -38.43
C GLN A 5 -9.72 17.32 -38.84
N HIS A 6 -9.98 16.04 -39.11
CA HIS A 6 -8.94 15.09 -39.51
C HIS A 6 -8.41 15.43 -40.90
N VAL A 7 -9.28 15.91 -41.81
CA VAL A 7 -8.88 16.39 -43.14
C VAL A 7 -7.93 17.57 -43.02
N LYS A 8 -8.27 18.58 -42.20
CA LYS A 8 -7.40 19.75 -41.95
C LYS A 8 -6.05 19.36 -41.36
N ILE A 9 -6.05 18.48 -40.35
CA ILE A 9 -4.82 18.03 -39.69
C ILE A 9 -3.93 17.26 -40.68
N ASN A 10 -4.51 16.37 -41.48
CA ASN A 10 -3.75 15.60 -42.45
C ASN A 10 -3.14 16.50 -43.54
N ASP A 11 -3.87 17.50 -44.05
CA ASP A 11 -3.34 18.43 -45.05
C ASP A 11 -2.09 19.17 -44.54
N VAL A 12 -2.14 19.69 -43.31
CA VAL A 12 -1.00 20.35 -42.66
C VAL A 12 0.17 19.38 -42.46
N ILE A 13 -0.10 18.16 -41.98
CA ILE A 13 0.95 17.17 -41.73
C ILE A 13 1.62 16.69 -43.03
N GLN A 14 0.87 16.57 -44.12
CA GLN A 14 1.42 16.13 -45.41
C GLN A 14 2.27 17.21 -46.07
N ASN A 15 1.89 18.48 -45.93
CA ASN A 15 2.52 19.63 -46.58
C ASN A 15 3.37 20.47 -45.61
N LEU A 16 4.00 19.82 -44.62
CA LEU A 16 4.88 20.46 -43.64
C LEU A 16 6.11 21.10 -44.31
N ASP A 17 6.41 22.35 -43.94
CA ASP A 17 7.61 23.05 -44.42
C ASP A 17 8.88 22.48 -43.74
N PRO A 18 9.78 21.82 -44.50
CA PRO A 18 11.00 21.22 -43.96
C PRO A 18 11.98 22.23 -43.35
N LYS A 19 11.85 23.51 -43.69
CA LYS A 19 12.70 24.59 -43.14
C LYS A 19 12.33 24.93 -41.70
N ILE A 20 11.06 24.75 -41.35
CA ILE A 20 10.53 25.05 -40.02
C ILE A 20 10.61 23.80 -39.14
N PHE A 21 10.15 22.66 -39.67
CA PHE A 21 10.15 21.39 -38.95
C PHE A 21 10.85 20.32 -39.79
N LYS A 22 11.88 19.68 -39.21
CA LYS A 22 12.74 18.73 -39.94
C LYS A 22 12.00 17.47 -40.42
N SER A 23 10.91 17.08 -39.76
CA SER A 23 10.09 15.93 -40.12
C SER A 23 8.71 16.00 -39.48
N LYS A 24 7.76 15.18 -39.98
CA LYS A 24 6.43 14.99 -39.37
C LYS A 24 6.53 14.52 -37.92
N ASN A 25 7.46 13.61 -37.64
CA ASN A 25 7.67 13.08 -36.29
C ASN A 25 8.17 14.18 -35.35
N GLN A 26 9.11 15.02 -35.80
CA GLN A 26 9.60 16.14 -35.00
C GLN A 26 8.49 17.14 -34.69
N PHE A 27 7.66 17.48 -35.70
CA PHE A 27 6.51 18.36 -35.50
C PHE A 27 5.53 17.81 -34.44
N ILE A 28 5.24 16.50 -34.49
CA ILE A 28 4.36 15.84 -33.50
C ILE A 28 5.00 15.85 -32.11
N ILE A 29 6.31 15.57 -32.00
CA ILE A 29 7.04 15.62 -30.73
C ILE A 29 6.98 17.03 -30.13
N ASP A 30 7.28 18.06 -30.93
CA ASP A 30 7.30 19.44 -30.48
C ASP A 30 5.89 19.90 -30.03
N ALA A 31 4.85 19.49 -30.75
CA ALA A 31 3.47 19.77 -30.38
C ALA A 31 3.09 19.11 -29.04
N ILE A 32 3.44 17.83 -28.84
CA ILE A 32 3.20 17.13 -27.58
C ILE A 32 3.98 17.78 -26.43
N GLN A 33 5.25 18.12 -26.67
CA GLN A 33 6.10 18.78 -25.68
C GLN A 33 5.50 20.11 -25.23
N PHE A 34 4.99 20.93 -26.17
CA PHE A 34 4.29 22.17 -25.85
C PHE A 34 3.09 21.95 -24.91
N TYR A 35 2.28 20.92 -25.13
CA TYR A 35 1.17 20.61 -24.22
C TYR A 35 1.66 20.13 -22.85
N ILE A 36 2.71 19.31 -22.80
CA ILE A 36 3.30 18.86 -21.53
C ILE A 36 3.86 20.04 -20.73
N ASP A 37 4.55 20.97 -21.39
CA ASP A 37 5.18 22.12 -20.74
C ASP A 37 4.15 23.11 -20.17
N ASN A 38 2.98 23.23 -20.83
CA ASN A 38 1.93 24.17 -20.40
C ASN A 38 0.92 23.57 -19.39
N TYR A 39 0.62 22.27 -19.48
CA TYR A 39 -0.41 21.62 -18.64
C TYR A 39 0.15 20.63 -17.62
N GLY A 40 1.46 20.38 -17.65
CA GLY A 40 2.11 19.40 -16.78
C GLY A 40 1.95 17.97 -17.29
N LYS A 41 3.00 17.16 -17.10
CA LYS A 41 3.02 15.75 -17.52
C LYS A 41 1.95 14.92 -16.80
N GLU A 42 1.69 15.24 -15.54
CA GLU A 42 0.74 14.58 -14.67
C GLU A 42 -0.71 14.67 -15.16
N THR A 43 -1.04 15.67 -15.97
CA THR A 43 -2.37 15.80 -16.60
C THR A 43 -2.60 14.70 -17.64
N PHE A 44 -1.54 14.21 -18.28
CA PHE A 44 -1.62 13.23 -19.37
C PHE A 44 -1.18 11.82 -18.96
N VAL A 45 -0.65 11.64 -17.75
CA VAL A 45 -0.18 10.36 -17.24
C VAL A 45 -1.01 9.93 -16.04
N ILE A 46 -1.66 8.77 -16.14
CA ILE A 46 -2.33 8.13 -15.00
C ILE A 46 -1.26 7.79 -13.97
N LYS A 47 -1.30 8.45 -12.80
CA LYS A 47 -0.44 8.10 -11.66
C LYS A 47 -0.73 6.65 -11.27
N LYS A 48 0.21 5.74 -11.50
CA LYS A 48 0.16 4.41 -10.88
C LYS A 48 0.09 4.63 -9.37
N LYS A 49 -0.92 4.04 -8.74
CA LYS A 49 -1.20 4.07 -7.30
C LYS A 49 -0.13 3.33 -6.47
N GLU A 50 1.15 3.47 -6.80
CA GLU A 50 2.24 2.86 -6.02
C GLU A 50 2.33 3.48 -4.62
N LYS A 51 1.99 4.78 -4.48
CA LYS A 51 1.93 5.43 -3.16
C LYS A 51 0.74 5.02 -2.28
N GLU A 52 -0.38 4.56 -2.86
CA GLU A 52 -1.52 4.06 -2.06
C GLU A 52 -1.31 2.63 -1.56
N ARG A 53 -0.45 1.83 -2.21
CA ARG A 53 -0.12 0.47 -1.71
C ARG A 53 0.69 0.48 -0.42
N ALA A 54 1.37 1.57 -0.09
CA ALA A 54 2.23 1.65 1.09
C ALA A 54 1.47 1.96 2.39
N GLU A 55 0.20 2.39 2.32
CA GLU A 55 -0.55 2.85 3.49
C GLU A 55 -1.39 1.73 4.15
N TYR A 56 -1.75 0.69 3.40
CA TYR A 56 -2.61 -0.39 3.89
C TYR A 56 -2.12 -1.77 3.46
N ILE A 57 -2.12 -2.71 4.42
CA ILE A 57 -1.90 -4.14 4.19
C ILE A 57 -3.14 -4.74 3.52
N ARG A 58 -2.97 -5.43 2.40
CA ARG A 58 -4.02 -6.17 1.68
C ARG A 58 -4.05 -7.62 2.13
N SER A 59 -5.14 -8.32 1.82
CA SER A 59 -5.27 -9.75 2.13
C SER A 59 -4.15 -10.60 1.53
N GLU A 60 -3.62 -10.22 0.37
CA GLU A 60 -2.48 -10.89 -0.28
C GLU A 60 -1.18 -10.72 0.53
N ASP A 61 -0.97 -9.55 1.14
CA ASP A 61 0.23 -9.24 1.93
C ASP A 61 0.23 -9.99 3.29
N ILE A 62 -0.95 -10.43 3.76
CA ILE A 62 -1.09 -11.16 5.03
C ILE A 62 -0.40 -12.52 4.99
N ASP A 63 -0.45 -13.21 3.86
CA ASP A 63 0.14 -14.54 3.75
C ASP A 63 1.68 -14.48 3.78
N ASP A 64 2.26 -13.48 3.13
CA ASP A 64 3.69 -13.20 3.19
C ASP A 64 4.13 -12.83 4.63
N ILE A 65 3.35 -11.99 5.33
CA ILE A 65 3.61 -11.62 6.73
C ILE A 65 3.54 -12.85 7.65
N LYS A 66 2.58 -13.76 7.46
CA LYS A 66 2.49 -14.99 8.27
C LYS A 66 3.73 -15.85 8.10
N GLU A 67 4.21 -16.01 6.88
CA GLU A 67 5.41 -16.79 6.59
C GLU A 67 6.63 -16.15 7.28
N GLU A 68 6.80 -14.83 7.16
CA GLU A 68 7.89 -14.10 7.80
C GLU A 68 7.86 -14.23 9.34
N VAL A 69 6.68 -14.14 9.96
CA VAL A 69 6.51 -14.30 11.41
C VAL A 69 6.88 -15.71 11.87
N ILE A 70 6.44 -16.75 11.15
CA ILE A 70 6.79 -18.14 11.46
C ILE A 70 8.30 -18.36 11.32
N GLU A 71 8.90 -17.83 10.25
CA GLU A 71 10.34 -17.94 10.04
C GLU A 71 11.12 -17.23 11.15
N ALA A 72 10.72 -16.02 11.53
CA ALA A 72 11.34 -15.27 12.61
C ALA A 72 11.29 -16.05 13.94
N ALA A 73 10.10 -16.54 14.32
CA ALA A 73 9.90 -17.29 15.56
C ALA A 73 10.71 -18.60 15.59
N THR A 74 10.74 -19.34 14.47
CA THR A 74 11.51 -20.59 14.39
C THR A 74 13.02 -20.33 14.43
N ASN A 75 13.51 -19.27 13.80
CA ASN A 75 14.92 -18.88 13.85
C ASN A 75 15.33 -18.42 15.25
N GLU A 76 14.48 -17.69 15.96
CA GLU A 76 14.74 -17.29 17.35
C GLU A 76 14.76 -18.49 18.29
N ALA A 77 13.78 -19.39 18.19
CA ALA A 77 13.75 -20.63 18.97
C ALA A 77 15.00 -21.49 18.72
N ARG A 78 15.44 -21.63 17.46
CA ARG A 78 16.68 -22.34 17.10
C ARG A 78 17.91 -21.70 17.76
N LYS A 79 18.01 -20.37 17.77
CA LYS A 79 19.13 -19.65 18.41
C LYS A 79 19.19 -19.90 19.91
N GLU A 80 18.05 -19.85 20.60
CA GLU A 80 18.01 -20.11 22.04
C GLU A 80 18.34 -21.57 22.38
N VAL A 81 17.90 -22.54 21.58
CA VAL A 81 18.30 -23.95 21.74
C VAL A 81 19.81 -24.13 21.60
N ILE A 82 20.43 -23.51 20.58
CA ILE A 82 21.88 -23.56 20.38
C ILE A 82 22.61 -22.96 21.58
N LYS A 83 22.13 -21.83 22.09
CA LYS A 83 22.72 -21.16 23.26
C LYS A 83 22.64 -22.03 24.52
N LEU A 84 21.49 -22.66 24.77
CA LEU A 84 21.32 -23.59 25.89
C LEU A 84 22.25 -24.80 25.76
N LEU A 85 22.25 -25.47 24.60
CA LEU A 85 23.10 -26.63 24.36
C LEU A 85 24.60 -26.27 24.42
N GLY A 86 25.00 -25.16 23.82
CA GLY A 86 26.37 -24.67 23.84
C GLY A 86 26.84 -24.31 25.25
N GLY A 87 25.96 -23.77 26.09
CA GLY A 87 26.26 -23.52 27.50
C GLY A 87 26.41 -24.79 28.33
N VAL A 88 25.51 -25.77 28.14
CA VAL A 88 25.63 -27.09 28.77
C VAL A 88 26.94 -27.78 28.39
N ILE A 89 27.32 -27.75 27.11
CA ILE A 89 28.56 -28.38 26.61
C ILE A 89 29.81 -27.65 27.12
N SER A 90 29.78 -26.32 27.22
CA SER A 90 30.92 -25.52 27.70
C SER A 90 31.09 -25.51 29.22
N GLY A 91 30.19 -26.16 29.98
CA GLY A 91 30.20 -26.15 31.45
C GLY A 91 29.81 -24.79 32.04
N MET A 92 29.24 -23.89 31.24
CA MET A 92 28.77 -22.58 31.67
C MET A 92 27.32 -22.73 32.18
N ASN A 93 27.05 -22.35 33.43
CA ASN A 93 25.69 -22.34 33.98
C ASN A 93 24.85 -21.25 33.28
N VAL A 94 24.22 -21.60 32.16
CA VAL A 94 23.17 -20.77 31.56
C VAL A 94 21.95 -20.93 32.45
N GLY A 95 21.51 -19.85 33.09
CA GLY A 95 20.35 -19.86 33.97
C GLY A 95 19.18 -20.56 33.28
N GLN A 96 18.71 -21.65 33.88
CA GLN A 96 17.54 -22.38 33.42
C GLN A 96 16.37 -21.39 33.32
N PRO A 97 15.63 -21.32 32.20
CA PRO A 97 14.44 -20.49 32.17
C PRO A 97 13.49 -21.02 33.23
N VAL A 98 13.19 -20.19 34.22
CA VAL A 98 12.13 -20.46 35.19
C VAL A 98 10.85 -20.47 34.39
N ILE A 99 10.27 -21.65 34.18
CA ILE A 99 8.89 -21.76 33.73
C ILE A 99 8.07 -21.14 34.85
N MET A 100 7.62 -19.90 34.69
CA MET A 100 6.49 -19.41 35.48
C MET A 100 5.35 -20.35 35.13
N GLN A 101 5.06 -21.31 36.02
CA GLN A 101 3.76 -21.93 36.05
C GLN A 101 2.78 -20.77 36.10
N ALA A 102 2.01 -20.61 35.01
CA ALA A 102 0.80 -19.81 35.07
C ALA A 102 -0.02 -20.46 36.18
N ALA A 103 0.07 -19.89 37.38
CA ALA A 103 -0.86 -20.18 38.45
C ALA A 103 -2.22 -19.96 37.81
N ASN A 104 -3.02 -21.02 37.79
CA ASN A 104 -4.38 -21.09 37.32
C ASN A 104 -5.13 -19.86 37.84
N SER A 105 -5.10 -18.78 37.07
CA SER A 105 -5.77 -17.55 37.38
C SER A 105 -7.17 -17.82 36.88
N GLU A 106 -8.06 -18.04 37.84
CA GLU A 106 -9.50 -18.13 37.65
C GLU A 106 -9.89 -17.16 36.53
N ALA A 107 -10.64 -17.68 35.56
CA ALA A 107 -11.27 -16.87 34.55
C ALA A 107 -12.11 -15.82 35.28
N GLN A 108 -11.55 -14.62 35.45
CA GLN A 108 -12.36 -13.45 35.73
C GLN A 108 -13.22 -13.29 34.48
N GLU A 109 -14.51 -13.62 34.62
CA GLU A 109 -15.52 -13.17 33.70
C GLU A 109 -15.29 -11.67 33.52
N LEU A 110 -14.83 -11.28 32.33
CA LEU A 110 -14.97 -9.93 31.87
C LEU A 110 -16.47 -9.68 31.92
N THR A 111 -16.94 -8.99 32.95
CA THR A 111 -18.23 -8.33 32.88
C THR A 111 -18.12 -7.43 31.67
N GLU A 112 -18.79 -7.87 30.62
CA GLU A 112 -18.98 -7.14 29.38
C GLU A 112 -19.61 -5.81 29.81
N ASP A 113 -18.78 -4.77 29.96
CA ASP A 113 -19.26 -3.40 30.02
C ASP A 113 -19.85 -3.15 28.64
N VAL A 114 -21.10 -3.60 28.49
CA VAL A 114 -21.98 -3.23 27.40
C VAL A 114 -22.00 -1.72 27.45
N MET A 115 -21.23 -1.08 26.57
CA MET A 115 -21.34 0.34 26.31
C MET A 115 -22.82 0.58 26.00
N ASP A 116 -23.51 1.27 26.92
CA ASP A 116 -24.92 1.60 26.77
C ASP A 116 -25.13 2.22 25.38
N ASP A 117 -26.01 1.58 24.61
CA ASP A 117 -26.37 1.85 23.20
C ASP A 117 -26.88 3.30 22.94
N ALA A 118 -26.90 4.14 23.97
CA ALA A 118 -27.33 5.52 23.97
C ALA A 118 -26.46 6.41 23.05
N ASP A 119 -25.14 6.18 23.01
CA ASP A 119 -24.23 7.00 22.19
C ASP A 119 -24.32 6.62 20.70
N VAL A 120 -24.62 5.36 20.38
CA VAL A 120 -24.77 4.86 19.01
C VAL A 120 -26.09 5.36 18.40
N ALA A 121 -27.17 5.35 19.18
CA ALA A 121 -28.45 5.92 18.76
C ALA A 121 -28.35 7.44 18.49
N GLY A 122 -27.60 8.17 19.32
CA GLY A 122 -27.36 9.60 19.14
C GLY A 122 -26.60 9.92 17.85
N LEU A 123 -25.59 9.11 17.51
CA LEU A 123 -24.85 9.23 16.26
C LEU A 123 -25.73 8.99 15.04
N ALA A 124 -26.57 7.94 15.05
CA ALA A 124 -27.46 7.63 13.92
C ALA A 124 -28.50 8.73 13.66
N MET A 125 -29.06 9.33 14.71
CA MET A 125 -30.04 10.43 14.60
C MET A 125 -29.44 11.71 14.01
N GLY A 126 -28.13 11.94 14.17
CA GLY A 126 -27.42 13.09 13.60
C GLY A 126 -27.34 13.08 12.06
N TRP A 127 -27.39 11.91 11.43
CA TRP A 127 -27.34 11.78 9.97
C TRP A 127 -28.71 11.93 9.31
N MET A 128 -29.79 11.62 10.01
CA MET A 128 -31.16 11.79 9.49
C MET A 128 -31.62 13.24 9.44
N SER A 129 -30.97 14.15 10.18
CA SER A 129 -31.41 15.55 10.29
C SER A 129 -30.78 16.49 9.24
N LYS A 130 -29.88 16.00 8.38
CA LYS A 130 -29.32 16.74 7.23
C LYS A 130 -29.95 16.25 5.93
N GLY A 131 -31.23 16.54 5.77
CA GLY A 131 -31.99 16.22 4.58
C GLY A 131 -33.26 17.06 4.51
N ASP A 132 -33.10 18.37 4.33
CA ASP A 132 -34.00 19.27 3.61
C ASP A 132 -33.22 20.54 3.20
#